data_AF-A0A662A5E4-F1
#
_entry.id   AF-A0A662A5E4-F1
#
_cell.length_a   1.000
_cell.length_b   1.000
_cell.length_c   1.000
_cell.angle_alpha   90.00
_cell.angle_beta   90.00
_cell.angle_gamma   90.00
#
_symmetry.space_group_name_H-M   'P 1'
#
loop_
_entity.id
_entity.type
_entity.pdbx_description
1 polymer ?
#
loop_
_entity_poly.entity_id
_entity_poly.type
_entity_poly.pdbx_seq_one_letter_code
_entity_poly.pdbx_strand_id
1 'polypeptide(L)'
;MEDFFKKFIYTGVGWISVTTEKFKKTIDGFISDGKISEPEGKKIVDDFLKNTETKKDEIETQFGSVVDKIIKSFSFATTTEVEALEKKIAELEAIVAKKEVEKKTVTTTKTTATTKPKTAAKPKTTKKTTKK
;
A
#
# COMPACT_ATOMS: atom_id res chain seq x y z
N MET A 1 0.76 -1.58 0.71
CA MET A 1 0.75 -1.69 -0.77
C MET A 1 2.09 -2.16 -1.33
N GLU A 2 3.22 -1.67 -0.79
CA GLU A 2 4.55 -2.12 -1.23
C GLU A 2 4.75 -3.64 -1.21
N ASP A 3 4.23 -4.35 -0.20
CA ASP A 3 4.36 -5.80 -0.13
C ASP A 3 3.64 -6.55 -1.27
N PHE A 4 2.54 -5.99 -1.78
CA PHE A 4 1.84 -6.55 -2.95
C PHE A 4 2.64 -6.31 -4.23
N PHE A 5 3.20 -5.11 -4.40
CA PHE A 5 4.06 -4.82 -5.54
C PHE A 5 5.34 -5.66 -5.50
N LYS A 6 6.02 -5.76 -4.36
CA LYS A 6 7.19 -6.63 -4.15
C LYS A 6 6.83 -8.08 -4.47
N LYS A 7 5.73 -8.62 -3.94
CA LYS A 7 5.26 -9.98 -4.26
C LYS A 7 4.92 -10.16 -5.74
N PHE A 8 4.32 -9.16 -6.39
CA PHE A 8 4.00 -9.20 -7.82
C PHE A 8 5.27 -9.24 -8.67
N ILE A 9 6.27 -8.40 -8.38
CA ILE A 9 7.56 -8.43 -9.07
C ILE A 9 8.28 -9.76 -8.83
N TYR A 10 8.37 -10.24 -7.58
CA TYR A 10 8.98 -11.53 -7.27
C TYR A 10 8.29 -12.71 -7.97
N THR A 11 6.97 -12.66 -8.11
CA THR A 11 6.20 -13.69 -8.84
C THR A 11 6.32 -13.53 -10.36
N GLY A 12 6.40 -12.29 -10.85
CA GLY A 12 6.47 -11.95 -12.27
C GLY A 12 7.82 -12.25 -12.91
N VAL A 13 8.92 -12.09 -12.18
CA VAL A 13 10.28 -12.39 -12.67
C VAL A 13 10.41 -13.87 -13.07
N GLY A 14 9.74 -14.77 -12.35
CA GLY A 14 9.71 -16.20 -12.69
C GLY A 14 9.08 -16.48 -14.07
N TRP A 15 8.01 -15.76 -14.42
CA TRP A 15 7.33 -15.94 -15.71
C TRP A 15 8.14 -15.40 -16.89
N ILE A 16 8.87 -14.29 -16.70
CA ILE A 16 9.74 -13.69 -17.72
C ILE A 16 10.89 -14.65 -18.04
N SER A 17 11.54 -15.21 -17.01
CA SER A 17 12.66 -16.15 -17.21
C SER A 17 12.24 -17.40 -18.00
N VAL A 18 11.07 -17.97 -17.66
CA VAL A 18 10.51 -19.12 -18.40
C VAL A 18 10.23 -18.77 -19.86
N THR A 19 9.77 -17.55 -20.14
CA THR A 19 9.49 -17.10 -21.50
C THR A 19 10.76 -16.95 -22.33
N THR A 20 11.81 -16.35 -21.79
CA THR A 20 13.11 -16.24 -22.48
C THR A 20 13.74 -17.62 -22.75
N GLU A 21 13.64 -18.53 -21.79
CA GLU A 21 14.17 -19.89 -21.92
C GLU A 21 13.38 -20.70 -22.95
N LYS A 22 12.03 -20.60 -22.94
CA LYS A 22 11.17 -21.17 -23.97
C LYS A 22 11.45 -20.60 -25.35
N PHE A 23 11.69 -19.29 -25.44
CA PHE A 23 11.99 -18.62 -26.71
C PHE A 23 13.28 -19.15 -27.33
N LYS A 24 14.39 -19.17 -26.57
CA LYS A 24 15.66 -19.76 -27.04
C LYS A 24 15.48 -21.21 -27.47
N LYS A 25 14.82 -22.02 -26.64
CA LYS A 25 14.57 -23.44 -26.92
C LYS A 25 13.71 -23.67 -28.16
N THR A 26 12.81 -22.75 -28.48
CA THR A 26 12.00 -22.80 -29.70
C THR A 26 12.85 -22.51 -30.95
N ILE A 27 13.73 -21.50 -30.87
CA ILE A 27 14.68 -21.19 -31.95
C ILE A 27 15.65 -22.34 -32.16
N ASP A 28 16.23 -22.90 -31.09
CA ASP A 28 17.11 -24.07 -31.15
C ASP A 28 16.39 -25.30 -31.74
N GLY A 29 15.11 -25.45 -31.43
CA GLY A 29 14.24 -26.46 -32.04
C GLY A 29 14.07 -26.25 -33.55
N PHE A 30 13.89 -25.02 -34.01
CA PHE A 30 13.81 -24.72 -35.44
C PHE A 30 15.14 -24.92 -36.18
N ILE A 31 16.27 -24.73 -35.50
CA ILE A 31 17.59 -25.08 -36.03
C ILE A 31 17.71 -26.60 -36.18
N SER A 32 17.35 -27.35 -35.14
CA SER A 32 17.42 -28.83 -35.15
C SER A 32 16.49 -29.46 -36.18
N ASP A 33 15.30 -28.88 -36.37
CA ASP A 33 14.33 -29.29 -37.39
C ASP A 33 14.78 -28.93 -38.82
N GLY A 34 15.91 -28.22 -38.99
CA GLY A 34 16.41 -27.74 -40.28
C GLY A 34 15.57 -26.64 -40.92
N LYS A 35 14.63 -26.03 -40.18
CA LYS A 35 13.77 -24.93 -40.65
C LYS A 35 14.52 -23.61 -40.73
N ILE A 36 15.55 -23.45 -39.91
CA ILE A 36 16.41 -22.26 -39.83
C ILE A 36 17.86 -22.75 -39.71
N SER A 37 18.82 -22.02 -40.29
CA SER A 37 20.24 -22.37 -40.10
C SER A 37 20.77 -21.91 -38.74
N GLU A 38 21.78 -22.60 -38.18
CA GLU A 38 22.47 -22.16 -36.96
C GLU A 38 22.85 -20.68 -36.91
N PRO A 39 23.50 -20.10 -37.95
CA PRO A 39 23.88 -18.69 -37.93
C PRO A 39 22.66 -17.76 -37.92
N GLU A 40 21.57 -18.15 -38.55
CA GLU A 40 20.35 -17.37 -38.66
C GLU A 40 19.56 -17.39 -37.35
N GLY A 41 19.47 -18.54 -36.68
CA GLY A 41 18.88 -18.65 -35.35
C GLY A 41 19.63 -17.85 -34.29
N LYS A 42 20.98 -17.88 -34.30
CA LYS A 42 21.80 -17.01 -33.44
C LYS A 42 21.52 -15.54 -33.71
N LYS A 43 21.41 -15.15 -34.98
CA LYS A 43 21.13 -13.77 -35.38
C LYS A 43 19.77 -13.28 -34.88
N ILE A 44 18.74 -14.13 -34.91
CA ILE A 44 17.41 -13.81 -34.37
C ILE A 44 17.48 -13.54 -32.86
N VAL A 45 18.19 -14.37 -32.10
CA VAL A 45 18.35 -14.18 -30.65
C VAL A 45 19.14 -12.90 -30.36
N ASP A 46 20.23 -12.67 -31.09
CA ASP A 46 21.06 -11.46 -30.93
C ASP A 46 20.29 -10.19 -31.30
N ASP A 47 19.53 -10.21 -32.39
CA ASP A 47 18.69 -9.08 -32.80
C ASP A 47 17.59 -8.83 -31.78
N PHE A 48 17.00 -9.87 -31.18
CA PHE A 48 16.03 -9.69 -30.10
C PHE A 48 16.65 -9.02 -28.88
N LEU A 49 17.86 -9.44 -28.46
CA LEU A 49 18.58 -8.84 -27.34
C LEU A 49 18.96 -7.39 -27.63
N LYS A 50 19.53 -7.10 -28.80
CA LYS A 50 19.90 -5.73 -29.21
C LYS A 50 18.71 -4.81 -29.34
N ASN A 51 17.61 -5.28 -29.95
CA ASN A 51 16.38 -4.50 -30.05
C ASN A 51 15.78 -4.26 -28.66
N THR A 52 15.90 -5.20 -27.74
CA THR A 52 15.44 -5.02 -26.36
C THR A 52 16.28 -3.98 -25.63
N GLU A 53 17.62 -3.99 -25.77
CA GLU A 53 18.48 -2.97 -25.17
C GLU A 53 18.20 -1.57 -25.73
N THR A 54 18.07 -1.42 -27.05
CA THR A 54 17.74 -0.12 -27.66
C THR A 54 16.34 0.36 -27.30
N LYS A 55 15.37 -0.54 -27.20
CA LYS A 55 14.01 -0.21 -26.77
C LYS A 55 13.89 -0.04 -25.27
N LYS A 56 14.88 -0.43 -24.47
CA LYS A 56 14.84 -0.32 -23.02
C LYS A 56 14.63 1.14 -22.59
N ASP A 57 15.39 2.07 -23.15
CA ASP A 57 15.30 3.49 -22.81
C ASP A 57 13.94 4.10 -23.22
N GLU A 58 13.42 3.68 -24.38
CA GLU A 58 12.11 4.08 -24.87
C GLU A 58 10.98 3.52 -23.99
N ILE A 59 11.11 2.25 -23.59
CA ILE A 59 10.21 1.58 -22.66
C ILE A 59 10.29 2.25 -21.30
N GLU A 60 11.46 2.57 -20.76
CA GLU A 60 11.63 3.21 -19.45
C GLU A 60 10.95 4.58 -19.42
N THR A 61 11.09 5.36 -20.50
CA THR A 61 10.42 6.64 -20.68
C THR A 61 8.89 6.50 -20.76
N GLN A 62 8.40 5.59 -21.61
CA GLN A 62 6.96 5.36 -21.76
C GLN A 62 6.35 4.76 -20.48
N PHE A 63 7.07 3.85 -19.83
CA PHE A 63 6.66 3.20 -18.60
C PHE A 63 6.55 4.21 -17.47
N GLY A 64 7.51 5.12 -17.32
CA GLY A 64 7.42 6.24 -16.38
C GLY A 64 6.17 7.08 -16.60
N SER A 65 5.87 7.45 -17.86
CA SER A 65 4.66 8.22 -18.18
C SER A 65 3.36 7.47 -17.87
N VAL A 66 3.30 6.17 -18.13
CA VAL A 66 2.13 5.34 -17.83
C VAL A 66 1.94 5.21 -16.31
N VAL A 67 3.02 4.92 -15.58
CA VAL A 67 2.99 4.82 -14.12
C VAL A 67 2.55 6.16 -13.51
N ASP A 68 3.10 7.28 -13.96
CA ASP A 68 2.69 8.62 -13.53
C ASP A 68 1.21 8.90 -13.81
N LYS A 69 0.70 8.50 -14.98
CA LYS A 69 -0.73 8.64 -15.31
C LYS A 69 -1.59 7.79 -14.39
N ILE A 70 -1.17 6.58 -14.06
CA ILE A 70 -1.90 5.70 -13.14
C ILE A 70 -1.90 6.31 -11.73
N ILE A 71 -0.76 6.78 -11.23
CA ILE A 71 -0.62 7.45 -9.92
C ILE A 71 -1.41 8.76 -9.85
N LYS A 72 -1.57 9.47 -10.98
CA LYS A 72 -2.42 10.67 -11.03
C LYS A 72 -3.92 10.34 -11.14
N SER A 73 -4.27 9.25 -11.84
CA SER A 73 -5.67 8.88 -12.11
C SER A 73 -6.30 8.11 -10.94
N PHE A 74 -5.52 7.27 -10.27
CA PHE A 74 -5.87 6.76 -8.95
C PHE A 74 -5.26 7.72 -7.95
N SER A 75 -6.06 8.42 -7.12
CA SER A 75 -5.56 9.30 -6.05
C SER A 75 -4.75 8.52 -5.00
N PHE A 76 -3.58 8.04 -5.39
CA PHE A 76 -2.64 7.37 -4.52
C PHE A 76 -1.96 8.46 -3.71
N ALA A 77 -2.28 8.54 -2.42
CA ALA A 77 -1.59 9.45 -1.53
C ALA A 77 -0.08 9.18 -1.65
N THR A 78 0.67 10.21 -2.00
CA THR A 78 2.13 10.08 -2.05
C THR A 78 2.63 9.79 -0.65
N THR A 79 3.71 9.01 -0.52
CA THR A 79 4.33 8.73 0.79
C THR A 79 4.62 10.00 1.57
N THR A 80 4.99 11.07 0.87
CA THR A 80 5.19 12.42 1.41
C THR A 80 3.93 13.04 2.01
N GLU A 81 2.77 12.88 1.36
CA GLU A 81 1.49 13.38 1.90
C GLU A 81 1.05 12.59 3.12
N VAL A 82 1.30 11.27 3.13
CA VAL A 82 1.00 10.40 4.28
C VAL A 82 1.89 10.76 5.48
N GLU A 83 3.19 10.93 5.28
CA GLU A 83 4.11 11.36 6.35
C GLU A 83 3.78 12.75 6.89
N ALA A 84 3.38 13.69 6.01
CA ALA A 84 2.93 15.02 6.43
C ALA A 84 1.63 14.96 7.24
N LEU A 85 0.71 14.06 6.90
CA LEU A 85 -0.51 13.78 7.67
C LEU A 85 -0.18 13.14 9.02
N GLU A 86 0.71 12.16 9.08
CA GLU A 86 1.16 11.53 10.33
C GLU A 86 1.80 12.55 11.27
N LYS A 87 2.65 13.44 10.75
CA LYS A 87 3.28 14.49 11.56
C LYS A 87 2.25 15.48 12.12
N LYS A 88 1.26 15.88 11.31
CA LYS A 88 0.15 16.74 11.77
C LYS A 88 -0.70 16.05 12.83
N ILE A 89 -0.96 14.75 12.69
CA ILE A 89 -1.69 13.96 13.68
C ILE A 89 -0.89 13.92 14.99
N ALA A 90 0.42 13.63 14.95
CA ALA A 90 1.27 13.61 16.13
C ALA A 90 1.34 14.99 16.84
N GLU A 91 1.42 16.09 16.08
CA GLU A 91 1.38 17.44 16.63
C GLU A 91 0.04 17.75 17.30
N LEU A 92 -1.08 17.35 16.70
CA LEU A 92 -2.41 17.52 17.27
C LEU A 92 -2.61 16.66 18.52
N GLU A 93 -2.15 15.41 18.52
CA GLU A 93 -2.17 14.53 19.69
C GLU A 93 -1.35 15.12 20.85
N ALA A 94 -0.18 15.70 20.56
CA ALA A 94 0.64 16.38 21.56
C ALA A 94 -0.05 17.64 22.12
N ILE A 95 -0.78 18.39 21.30
CA ILE A 95 -1.55 19.57 21.73
C ILE A 95 -2.76 19.15 22.57
N VAL A 96 -3.46 18.08 22.20
CA VAL A 96 -4.59 17.55 22.98
C VAL A 96 -4.10 17.02 24.33
N ALA A 97 -2.99 16.27 24.34
CA ALA A 97 -2.36 15.81 25.58
C ALA A 97 -1.93 16.98 26.49
N LYS A 98 -1.41 18.07 25.93
CA LYS A 98 -1.09 19.29 26.70
C LYS A 98 -2.33 20.01 27.22
N LYS A 99 -3.44 20.01 26.48
CA LYS A 99 -4.72 20.60 26.92
C LYS A 99 -5.37 19.83 28.07
N GLU A 100 -5.13 18.53 28.19
CA GLU A 100 -5.62 17.73 29.32
C GLU A 100 -4.87 18.02 30.63
N VAL A 101 -3.64 18.56 30.56
CA VAL A 101 -2.85 18.91 31.75
C VAL A 101 -3.31 20.23 32.40
N GLU A 102 -3.88 21.18 31.65
CA GLU A 102 -4.40 22.44 32.21
C GLU A 102 -5.74 22.31 32.93
N LYS A 103 -6.50 21.21 32.76
CA LYS A 103 -7.80 21.05 33.44
C LYS A 103 -7.68 20.55 34.89
N LYS A 104 -6.49 20.17 35.37
CA LYS A 104 -6.29 19.54 36.70
C LYS A 104 -5.84 20.50 37.82
N THR A 105 -5.61 21.80 37.55
CA THR A 105 -5.01 22.74 38.52
C THR A 105 -5.96 23.77 39.14
N VAL A 106 -7.28 23.71 38.93
CA VAL A 106 -8.24 24.73 39.45
C VAL A 106 -9.32 24.15 40.38
N THR A 107 -9.15 22.97 40.98
CA THR A 107 -10.17 22.45 41.92
C THR A 107 -9.55 21.84 43.16
N THR A 108 -8.83 22.65 43.93
CA THR A 108 -8.63 22.41 45.36
C THR A 108 -8.64 23.76 46.07
N THR A 109 -9.29 23.81 47.24
CA THR A 109 -9.41 24.93 48.20
C THR A 109 -10.39 26.10 47.91
N LYS A 110 -11.68 25.89 48.21
CA LYS A 110 -12.37 26.70 49.25
C LYS A 110 -13.48 25.90 49.94
N THR A 111 -13.42 25.92 51.26
CA THR A 111 -14.12 25.04 52.21
C THR A 111 -15.41 25.70 52.74
N THR A 112 -16.44 24.87 52.98
CA THR A 112 -17.53 24.97 53.99
C THR A 112 -18.60 26.08 53.95
N ALA A 113 -19.86 25.68 53.71
CA ALA A 113 -20.97 25.74 54.68
C ALA A 113 -22.26 25.03 54.17
N THR A 114 -22.63 23.91 54.81
CA THR A 114 -23.99 23.41 55.19
C THR A 114 -25.21 23.77 54.31
N THR A 115 -26.05 22.85 53.79
CA THR A 115 -26.96 21.94 54.52
C THR A 115 -27.51 20.79 53.61
N LYS A 116 -27.65 19.58 54.17
CA LYS A 116 -28.44 18.41 53.66
C LYS A 116 -29.87 18.49 54.28
N PRO A 117 -30.90 17.67 53.95
CA PRO A 117 -30.99 16.54 53.00
C PRO A 117 -32.35 16.43 52.26
N LYS A 118 -32.63 15.22 51.71
CA LYS A 118 -33.93 14.65 51.24
C LYS A 118 -34.26 14.96 49.76
N THR A 119 -34.71 14.05 48.89
CA THR A 119 -35.29 12.71 49.03
C THR A 119 -35.19 11.95 47.70
N ALA A 120 -35.21 10.63 47.82
CA ALA A 120 -35.30 9.60 46.78
C ALA A 120 -36.36 9.78 45.70
N ALA A 121 -36.12 9.19 44.52
CA ALA A 121 -37.10 8.33 43.83
C ALA A 121 -36.45 7.55 42.68
N LYS A 122 -36.14 6.28 42.94
CA LYS A 122 -36.01 5.22 41.95
C LYS A 122 -37.12 4.22 42.26
N PRO A 123 -38.05 3.89 41.35
CA PRO A 123 -38.79 2.65 41.47
C PRO A 123 -38.15 1.59 40.58
N LYS A 124 -37.78 0.49 41.23
CA LYS A 124 -37.72 -0.85 40.63
C LYS A 124 -39.15 -1.39 40.46
N THR A 125 -39.24 -2.50 39.72
CA THR A 125 -40.39 -3.41 39.47
C THR A 125 -41.21 -3.00 38.24
N THR A 126 -41.44 -3.86 37.24
CA THR A 126 -41.96 -5.23 37.33
C THR A 126 -41.39 -6.22 36.31
N LYS A 127 -41.46 -7.48 36.72
CA LYS A 127 -40.99 -8.74 36.12
C LYS A 127 -42.17 -9.42 35.40
N LYS A 128 -41.99 -9.90 34.15
CA LYS A 128 -42.77 -11.00 33.52
C LYS A 128 -42.01 -11.46 32.25
N THR A 129 -41.28 -12.58 32.20
CA THR A 129 -41.73 -13.95 31.80
C THR A 129 -42.64 -13.91 30.55
N THR A 130 -42.44 -14.61 29.41
CA THR A 130 -41.94 -15.97 29.18
C THR A 130 -41.72 -16.22 27.66
N LYS A 131 -40.59 -16.86 27.32
CA LYS A 131 -40.30 -17.90 26.30
C LYS A 131 -41.47 -18.41 25.42
N LYS A 132 -41.31 -18.38 24.09
CA LYS A 132 -41.27 -19.55 23.18
C LYS A 132 -40.80 -19.12 21.79
#